data_AF-A0A662KZP7-F1
#
_entry.id   AF-A0A662KZP7-F1
#
_cell.length_a   1.000
_cell.length_b   1.000
_cell.length_c   1.000
_cell.angle_alpha   90.00
_cell.angle_beta   90.00
_cell.angle_gamma   90.00
#
_symmetry.space_group_name_H-M   'P 1'
#
loop_
_entity.id
_entity.type
_entity.pdbx_description
1 polymer ?
#
loop_
_entity_poly.entity_id
_entity_poly.type
_entity_poly.pdbx_seq_one_letter_code
_entity_poly.pdbx_strand_id
1 'polypeptide(L)' 'MFDPKRFVEEKIEELRRRIDGKAIIACSGGVDSTTAAVLTSKAIGDRLLAVFV' A
#
# COMPACT_ATOMS: atom_id res chain seq x y z
N MET A 1 -18.46 -9.15 -11.10
CA MET A 1 -17.17 -8.79 -11.72
C MET A 1 -16.39 -7.95 -10.72
N PHE A 2 -15.07 -8.09 -10.64
CA PHE A 2 -14.25 -7.27 -9.76
C PHE A 2 -14.16 -5.84 -10.28
N ASP A 3 -14.34 -4.83 -9.41
CA ASP A 3 -14.13 -3.41 -9.72
C ASP A 3 -12.83 -2.93 -9.04
N PRO A 4 -11.73 -2.82 -9.79
CA PRO A 4 -10.44 -2.43 -9.23
C PRO A 4 -10.42 -1.01 -8.68
N LYS A 5 -11.17 -0.07 -9.29
CA LYS A 5 -11.14 1.33 -8.87
C LYS A 5 -11.75 1.49 -7.49
N ARG A 6 -12.95 0.93 -7.32
CA ARG A 6 -13.65 0.91 -6.04
C ARG A 6 -12.83 0.20 -4.95
N PHE A 7 -12.23 -0.95 -5.28
CA PHE A 7 -11.39 -1.68 -4.34
C PHE A 7 -10.18 -0.86 -3.86
N VAL A 8 -9.50 -0.17 -4.78
CA VAL A 8 -8.35 0.69 -4.47
C VAL A 8 -8.76 1.81 -3.52
N GLU A 9 -9.87 2.50 -3.80
CA GLU A 9 -10.39 3.59 -2.95
C GLU A 9 -10.73 3.10 -1.54
N GLU A 10 -11.47 1.99 -1.44
CA GLU A 10 -11.84 1.39 -0.15
C GLU A 10 -10.59 0.99 0.67
N LYS A 11 -9.58 0.40 0.01
CA LYS A 11 -8.35 -0.05 0.70
C LYS A 11 -7.44 1.09 1.13
N ILE A 12 -7.34 2.15 0.34
CA ILE A 12 -6.59 3.35 0.74
C ILE A 12 -7.17 3.94 2.02
N GLU A 13 -8.50 4.09 2.09
CA GLU A 13 -9.19 4.61 3.27
C GLU A 13 -9.06 3.68 4.49
N GLU A 14 -9.14 2.36 4.28
CA GLU A 14 -8.89 1.38 5.33
C GLU A 14 -7.46 1.48 5.89
N LEU A 15 -6.45 1.49 5.03
CA LEU A 15 -5.04 1.55 5.41
C LEU A 15 -4.71 2.86 6.14
N ARG A 16 -5.26 3.99 5.66
CA ARG A 16 -5.09 5.30 6.31
C ARG A 16 -5.62 5.31 7.75
N ARG A 17 -6.76 4.65 8.01
CA ARG A 17 -7.34 4.54 9.36
C ARG A 17 -6.61 3.56 10.26
N ARG A 18 -6.04 2.49 9.70
CA ARG A 18 -5.39 1.42 10.46
C ARG A 18 -3.93 1.71 10.84
N ILE A 19 -3.25 2.58 10.10
CA ILE A 19 -1.82 2.85 10.29
C ILE A 19 -1.60 4.26 10.85
N ASP A 20 -1.37 4.33 12.16
CA ASP A 20 -1.11 5.58 12.89
C ASP A 20 0.38 6.01 12.84
N GLY A 21 1.28 5.08 12.50
CA GLY A 21 2.72 5.29 12.49
C GLY A 21 3.40 5.12 11.13
N LYS A 22 4.67 4.69 11.18
CA LYS A 22 5.45 4.29 10.01
C LYS A 22 5.22 2.81 9.69
N ALA A 23 5.36 2.45 8.42
CA ALA A 23 5.32 1.07 7.95
C ALA A 23 6.59 0.76 7.13
N ILE A 24 6.93 -0.52 7.04
CA ILE A 24 8.03 -1.01 6.21
C ILE A 24 7.56 -2.18 5.36
N ILE A 25 8.01 -2.25 4.10
CA ILE A 25 7.73 -3.37 3.20
C ILE A 25 8.99 -3.75 2.41
N ALA A 26 9.24 -5.05 2.27
CA ALA A 26 10.19 -5.56 1.29
C ALA A 26 9.52 -5.65 -0.08
N CYS A 27 9.96 -4.84 -1.02
CA CYS A 27 9.50 -4.86 -2.41
C CYS A 27 10.46 -5.75 -3.21
N SER A 28 10.00 -6.90 -3.68
CA SER A 28 10.80 -7.87 -4.44
C SER A 28 10.82 -7.60 -5.94
N GLY A 29 10.08 -6.59 -6.42
CA GLY A 29 9.77 -6.40 -7.84
C GLY A 29 8.65 -7.31 -8.37
N GLY A 30 8.16 -8.26 -7.55
CA GLY A 30 6.97 -9.05 -7.86
C GLY A 30 5.69 -8.21 -7.86
N VAL A 31 4.68 -8.66 -8.61
CA VAL A 31 3.41 -7.92 -8.77
C VAL A 31 2.70 -7.70 -7.43
N ASP A 32 2.73 -8.68 -6.54
CA ASP A 32 2.03 -8.61 -5.25
C ASP A 32 2.68 -7.59 -4.31
N SER A 33 4.00 -7.69 -4.12
CA SER A 33 4.75 -6.80 -3.22
C SER A 33 4.76 -5.37 -3.75
N THR A 34 4.86 -5.19 -5.08
CA THR A 34 4.78 -3.88 -5.73
C THR A 34 3.39 -3.26 -5.56
N THR A 35 2.32 -4.04 -5.78
CA THR A 35 0.94 -3.54 -5.62
C THR A 35 0.65 -3.16 -4.18
N ALA A 36 1.08 -3.98 -3.22
CA ALA A 36 0.95 -3.69 -1.79
C ALA A 36 1.72 -2.42 -1.37
N ALA A 37 2.95 -2.25 -1.87
CA ALA A 37 3.76 -1.06 -1.63
C ALA A 37 3.08 0.21 -2.18
N VAL A 38 2.57 0.15 -3.42
CA VAL A 38 1.91 1.29 -4.06
C VAL A 38 0.60 1.67 -3.35
N LEU A 39 -0.24 0.69 -2.99
CA LEU A 39 -1.48 0.94 -2.24
C LEU A 39 -1.20 1.58 -0.88
N THR A 40 -0.23 1.05 -0.15
CA THR A 40 0.15 1.56 1.17
C THR A 40 0.77 2.95 1.05
N SER A 41 1.63 3.20 0.06
CA SER A 41 2.22 4.52 -0.22
C SER A 41 1.14 5.57 -0.52
N LYS A 42 0.11 5.22 -1.31
CA LYS A 42 -1.04 6.10 -1.55
C LYS A 42 -1.82 6.42 -0.26
N ALA A 43 -1.84 5.51 0.71
CA ALA A 43 -2.58 5.69 1.96
C ALA A 43 -1.83 6.54 2.99
N ILE A 44 -0.52 6.32 3.17
CA ILE A 44 0.27 6.90 4.27
C ILE A 44 1.48 7.72 3.84
N GLY A 45 1.75 7.85 2.53
CA GLY A 45 2.82 8.67 1.97
C GLY A 45 4.21 8.27 2.47
N ASP A 46 5.00 9.27 2.85
CA ASP A 46 6.39 9.15 3.31
C ASP A 46 6.56 8.37 4.63
N ARG A 47 5.45 7.96 5.26
CA ARG A 47 5.48 7.04 6.41
C ARG A 47 5.74 5.60 6.01
N LEU A 48 5.69 5.25 4.71
CA LEU A 48 6.07 3.93 4.21
C LEU A 48 7.53 3.90 3.75
N LEU A 49 8.35 3.06 4.39
CA LEU A 49 9.68 2.71 3.91
C LEU A 49 9.58 1.44 3.03
N ALA A 50 9.83 1.59 1.72
CA ALA A 50 9.98 0.45 0.83
C ALA A 50 11.46 0.08 0.71
N VAL A 51 11.78 -1.18 1.00
CA VAL A 51 13.14 -1.75 0.87
C VAL A 51 13.15 -2.66 -0.35
N PHE A 52 14.04 -2.39 -1.30
CA PHE A 52 14.30 -3.24 -2.46
C PHE A 52 15.71 -3.82 -2.33
N VAL A 53 15.87 -5.12 -2.58
CA VAL A 53 17.14 -5.86 -2.50
C VAL A 53 17.37 -6.56 -3.83
#